data_AF-A0A9J5ZE74-F1
#
_entry.id   AF-A0A9J5ZE74-F1
#
_cell.length_a   1.000
_cell.length_b   1.000
_cell.length_c   1.000
_cell.angle_alpha   90.00
_cell.angle_beta   90.00
_cell.angle_gamma   90.00
#
_symmetry.space_group_name_H-M   'P 1'
#
loop_
_entity.id
_entity.type
_entity.pdbx_description
1 polymer ?
#
loop_
_entity_poly.entity_id
_entity_poly.type
_entity_poly.pdbx_seq_one_letter_code
_entity_poly.pdbx_strand_id
1 'polypeptide(L)'
;FLVEEWKFLRQGEVPALPISDKIWENLPRRIDENIIQVPQQRNEYDCGLFVLFFMERFIDEVHRRLKKKDFTMFGRRWFKPEEASCLRMKIRRILEEEFKNASEND
;
A
#
# COMPACT_ATOMS: atom_id res chain seq x y z
N PHE A 1 14.88 2.10 13.74
CA PHE A 1 14.31 0.74 13.67
C PHE A 1 14.65 0.08 12.33
N LEU A 2 14.06 0.50 11.21
CA LEU A 2 14.27 -0.11 9.87
C LEU A 2 15.75 -0.23 9.43
N VAL A 3 16.59 0.77 9.73
CA VAL A 3 18.03 0.72 9.39
C VAL A 3 18.79 -0.34 10.20
N GLU A 4 18.45 -0.52 11.46
CA GLU A 4 19.09 -1.51 12.33
C GLU A 4 18.61 -2.93 12.03
N GLU A 5 17.32 -3.08 11.71
CA GLU A 5 16.73 -4.32 11.20
C GLU A 5 17.41 -4.75 9.89
N TRP A 6 17.63 -3.82 8.95
CA TRP A 6 18.36 -4.09 7.72
C TRP A 6 19.82 -4.51 7.95
N LYS A 7 20.51 -3.88 8.91
CA LYS A 7 21.89 -4.27 9.28
C LYS A 7 21.95 -5.68 9.84
N PHE A 8 20.96 -6.08 10.64
CA PHE A 8 20.86 -7.42 11.22
C PHE A 8 20.58 -8.48 10.14
N LEU A 9 19.63 -8.22 9.24
CA LEU A 9 19.28 -9.17 8.17
C LEU A 9 20.44 -9.48 7.22
N ARG A 10 21.35 -8.52 6.99
CA ARG A 10 22.55 -8.72 6.16
C ARG A 10 23.64 -9.59 6.81
N GLN A 11 23.50 -9.99 8.07
CA GLN A 11 24.47 -10.86 8.75
C GLN A 11 24.21 -12.35 8.51
N GLY A 12 23.05 -12.73 7.96
CA GLY A 12 22.70 -14.12 7.62
C GLY A 12 22.77 -14.42 6.12
N GLU A 13 22.33 -15.63 5.72
CA GLU A 13 22.08 -15.94 4.30
C GLU A 13 20.89 -15.11 3.81
N VAL A 14 21.19 -13.99 3.14
CA VAL A 14 20.18 -13.16 2.49
C VAL A 14 19.74 -13.91 1.23
N PRO A 15 18.45 -14.26 1.07
CA PRO A 15 17.94 -14.79 -0.20
C PRO A 15 18.35 -13.85 -1.32
N ALA A 16 18.75 -14.39 -2.49
CA ALA A 16 19.17 -13.56 -3.61
C ALA A 16 18.09 -12.51 -3.92
N LEU A 17 18.33 -11.28 -3.44
CA LEU A 17 17.35 -10.22 -3.58
C LEU A 17 17.24 -9.90 -5.07
N PRO A 18 16.03 -9.61 -5.57
CA PRO A 18 15.83 -9.21 -6.96
C PRO A 18 16.55 -7.89 -7.31
N ILE A 19 17.17 -7.22 -6.32
CA ILE A 19 17.95 -5.99 -6.45
C ILE A 19 19.32 -6.22 -5.79
N SER A 20 20.40 -6.11 -6.56
CA SER A 20 21.78 -6.27 -6.06
C SER A 20 22.14 -5.23 -5.00
N ASP A 21 22.99 -5.58 -4.03
CA ASP A 21 23.47 -4.66 -2.99
C ASP A 21 24.05 -3.35 -3.55
N LYS A 22 24.73 -3.41 -4.69
CA LYS A 22 25.25 -2.22 -5.39
C LYS A 22 24.16 -1.20 -5.72
N ILE A 23 22.93 -1.63 -6.02
CA ILE A 23 21.81 -0.73 -6.31
C ILE A 23 21.27 -0.14 -5.01
N TRP A 24 21.20 -0.93 -3.93
CA TRP A 24 20.77 -0.47 -2.61
C TRP A 24 21.74 0.55 -2.00
N GLU A 25 23.04 0.32 -2.10
CA GLU A 25 24.07 1.22 -1.58
C GLU A 25 24.18 2.53 -2.38
N ASN A 26 23.80 2.48 -3.67
CA ASN A 26 23.77 3.63 -4.56
C ASN A 26 22.34 4.11 -4.85
N LEU A 27 21.37 3.76 -3.99
CA LEU A 27 20.03 4.29 -4.13
C LEU A 27 20.14 5.81 -4.07
N PRO A 28 19.56 6.56 -5.02
CA PRO A 28 19.68 8.01 -5.03
C PRO A 28 19.27 8.55 -3.66
N ARG A 29 20.22 9.20 -2.96
CA ARG A 29 19.94 9.83 -1.65
C ARG A 29 18.88 10.93 -1.73
N ARG A 30 18.57 11.37 -2.95
CA ARG A 30 17.50 12.31 -3.27
C ARG A 30 16.20 11.53 -3.41
N ILE A 31 15.49 11.41 -2.30
CA ILE A 31 14.08 11.08 -2.31
C ILE A 31 13.33 12.36 -2.66
N ASP A 32 12.73 12.41 -3.83
CA ASP A 32 11.87 13.52 -4.21
C ASP A 32 10.49 13.34 -3.56
N GLU A 33 10.24 14.08 -2.49
CA GLU A 33 8.91 14.12 -1.88
C GLU A 33 7.92 14.86 -2.78
N ASN A 34 6.82 14.20 -3.12
CA ASN A 34 5.75 14.79 -3.92
C ASN A 34 4.42 14.59 -3.20
N ILE A 35 3.76 15.68 -2.84
CA ILE A 35 2.42 15.63 -2.26
C ILE A 35 1.40 15.44 -3.39
N ILE A 36 0.78 14.27 -3.43
CA ILE A 36 -0.27 13.96 -4.40
C ILE A 36 -1.64 14.24 -3.76
N GLN A 37 -2.41 15.11 -4.40
CA GLN A 37 -3.76 15.45 -3.94
C GLN A 37 -4.74 14.36 -4.35
N VAL A 38 -5.02 13.41 -3.45
CA VAL A 38 -5.96 12.28 -3.66
C VAL A 38 -7.37 12.61 -3.15
N PRO A 39 -8.42 11.83 -3.49
CA PRO A 39 -9.75 12.00 -2.92
C PRO A 39 -9.68 11.91 -1.38
N GLN A 40 -10.40 12.80 -0.70
CA GLN A 40 -10.40 12.91 0.76
C GLN A 40 -11.75 12.45 1.31
N GLN A 41 -11.72 11.82 2.47
CA GLN A 41 -12.93 11.53 3.23
C GLN A 41 -13.64 12.83 3.68
N ARG A 42 -14.94 12.74 3.94
CA ARG A 42 -15.75 13.86 4.46
C ARG A 42 -16.18 13.68 5.92
N ASN A 43 -15.87 12.54 6.51
CA ASN A 43 -16.19 12.20 7.90
C ASN A 43 -14.90 11.97 8.70
N GLU A 44 -15.01 11.73 9.99
CA GLU A 44 -13.85 11.61 10.90
C GLU A 44 -13.33 10.16 11.06
N TYR A 45 -14.00 9.17 10.46
CA TYR A 45 -13.81 7.75 10.79
C TYR A 45 -13.42 6.85 9.59
N ASP A 46 -13.43 7.37 8.36
CA ASP A 46 -13.12 6.57 7.16
C ASP A 46 -11.63 6.55 6.79
N CYS A 47 -10.73 7.14 7.58
CA CYS A 47 -9.32 7.28 7.19
C CYS A 47 -8.63 5.95 6.92
N GLY A 48 -8.90 4.94 7.75
CA GLY A 48 -8.42 3.59 7.52
C GLY A 48 -8.95 2.99 6.21
N LEU A 49 -10.23 3.23 5.88
CA LEU A 49 -10.83 2.74 4.63
C LEU A 49 -10.18 3.39 3.41
N PHE A 50 -9.93 4.70 3.45
CA PHE A 50 -9.25 5.40 2.36
C PHE A 50 -7.82 4.90 2.17
N VAL A 51 -7.09 4.66 3.27
CA VAL A 51 -5.74 4.08 3.21
C VAL A 51 -5.76 2.70 2.55
N LEU A 52 -6.68 1.82 2.96
CA LEU A 52 -6.82 0.49 2.35
C LEU A 52 -7.20 0.57 0.87
N PHE A 53 -8.11 1.48 0.52
CA PHE A 53 -8.53 1.67 -0.87
C PHE A 53 -7.40 2.22 -1.75
N PHE A 54 -6.56 3.12 -1.23
CA PHE A 54 -5.37 3.58 -1.92
C PHE A 54 -4.42 2.42 -2.21
N MET A 55 -4.19 1.53 -1.24
CA MET A 55 -3.31 0.38 -1.42
C MET A 55 -3.86 -0.59 -2.46
N GLU A 56 -5.15 -0.96 -2.37
CA GLU A 56 -5.81 -1.86 -3.32
C GLU A 56 -5.70 -1.31 -4.75
N ARG A 57 -6.14 -0.07 -5.00
CA ARG A 57 -6.07 0.53 -6.33
C ARG A 57 -4.65 0.75 -6.82
N PHE A 58 -3.72 1.12 -5.93
CA PHE A 58 -2.34 1.29 -6.32
C PHE A 58 -1.74 -0.03 -6.80
N ILE A 59 -1.99 -1.14 -6.10
CA ILE A 59 -1.48 -2.46 -6.50
C ILE A 59 -2.09 -2.89 -7.84
N ASP A 60 -3.40 -2.71 -8.02
CA ASP A 60 -4.10 -3.12 -9.25
C ASP A 60 -3.68 -2.28 -10.47
N GLU A 61 -3.56 -0.96 -10.30
CA GLU A 61 -3.27 -0.03 -11.40
C GLU A 61 -1.78 0.09 -11.69
N VAL A 62 -0.91 -0.12 -10.70
CA VAL A 62 0.55 0.00 -10.84
C VAL A 62 1.18 -1.39 -11.01
N HIS A 63 0.84 -2.02 -12.12
CA HIS A 63 1.43 -3.30 -12.55
C HIS A 63 2.83 -3.14 -13.18
N ARG A 64 3.40 -1.92 -13.22
CA ARG A 64 4.71 -1.61 -13.81
C ARG A 64 5.49 -0.60 -12.97
N ARG A 65 6.80 -0.48 -13.25
CA ARG A 65 7.68 0.52 -12.62
C ARG A 65 7.12 1.93 -12.83
N LEU A 66 6.63 2.52 -11.75
CA LEU A 66 6.01 3.85 -11.71
C LEU A 66 7.01 4.93 -12.12
N LYS A 67 6.67 5.73 -13.14
CA LYS A 67 7.46 6.89 -13.59
C LYS A 67 6.78 8.17 -13.13
N LYS A 68 7.54 9.27 -13.03
CA LYS A 68 7.00 10.59 -12.63
C LYS A 68 5.78 11.04 -13.45
N LYS A 69 5.75 10.72 -14.75
CA LYS A 69 4.61 11.03 -15.63
C LYS A 69 3.34 10.27 -15.28
N ASP A 70 3.47 9.10 -14.64
CA ASP A 70 2.33 8.25 -14.28
C ASP A 70 1.63 8.82 -13.04
N PHE A 71 2.28 9.70 -12.25
CA PHE A 71 1.64 10.35 -11.11
C PHE A 71 0.41 11.20 -11.48
N THR A 72 0.25 11.60 -12.74
CA THR A 72 -0.95 12.31 -13.20
C THR A 72 -2.20 11.44 -13.22
N MET A 73 -2.06 10.12 -13.17
CA MET A 73 -3.21 9.21 -13.05
C MET A 73 -3.81 9.25 -11.64
N PHE A 74 -3.01 9.63 -10.65
CA PHE A 74 -3.45 9.89 -9.29
C PHE A 74 -3.91 11.35 -9.17
N GLY A 75 -4.99 11.59 -8.44
CA GLY A 75 -5.50 12.95 -8.25
C GLY A 75 -6.84 12.99 -7.54
N ARG A 76 -7.41 14.19 -7.36
CA ARG A 76 -8.68 14.40 -6.64
C ARG A 76 -9.87 13.64 -7.23
N ARG A 77 -9.74 13.16 -8.47
CA ARG A 77 -10.75 12.40 -9.21
C ARG A 77 -10.35 10.93 -9.44
N TRP A 78 -9.33 10.45 -8.73
CA TRP A 78 -8.84 9.08 -8.87
C TRP A 78 -9.96 8.05 -8.60
N PHE A 79 -10.84 8.37 -7.66
CA PHE A 79 -12.08 7.64 -7.38
C PHE A 79 -13.07 8.55 -6.65
N LYS A 80 -14.32 8.11 -6.53
CA LYS A 80 -15.35 8.77 -5.72
C LYS A 80 -15.22 8.37 -4.24
N PRO A 81 -15.28 9.32 -3.29
CA PRO A 81 -15.18 9.03 -1.85
C PRO A 81 -16.06 7.86 -1.36
N GLU A 82 -17.25 7.71 -1.94
CA GLU A 82 -18.20 6.67 -1.61
C GLU A 82 -17.68 5.27 -1.94
N GLU A 83 -16.83 5.11 -2.97
CA GLU A 83 -16.19 3.83 -3.31
C GLU A 83 -15.32 3.33 -2.16
N ALA A 84 -14.51 4.22 -1.57
CA ALA A 84 -13.68 3.90 -0.41
C ALA A 84 -14.53 3.63 0.84
N SER A 85 -15.56 4.45 1.10
CA SER A 85 -16.47 4.23 2.23
C SER A 85 -17.23 2.89 2.14
N CYS A 86 -17.53 2.41 0.92
CA CYS A 86 -18.15 1.11 0.69
C CYS A 86 -17.27 -0.08 1.09
N LEU A 87 -15.94 0.10 1.22
CA LEU A 87 -15.06 -0.96 1.74
C LEU A 87 -15.48 -1.46 3.12
N ARG A 88 -16.14 -0.63 3.93
CA ARG A 88 -16.68 -1.05 5.23
C ARG A 88 -17.54 -2.31 5.11
N MET A 89 -18.44 -2.34 4.13
CA MET A 89 -19.34 -3.48 3.92
C MET A 89 -18.57 -4.70 3.42
N LYS A 90 -17.60 -4.50 2.53
CA LYS A 90 -16.71 -5.56 2.02
C LYS A 90 -15.89 -6.19 3.16
N ILE A 91 -15.24 -5.37 3.98
CA ILE A 91 -14.43 -5.82 5.12
C ILE A 91 -15.29 -6.57 6.12
N ARG A 92 -16.45 -6.03 6.49
CA ARG A 92 -17.37 -6.69 7.41
C ARG A 92 -17.76 -8.08 6.90
N ARG A 93 -18.13 -8.19 5.63
CA ARG A 93 -18.51 -9.46 5.01
C ARG A 93 -17.35 -10.47 5.04
N ILE A 94 -16.14 -10.05 4.68
CA ILE A 94 -14.95 -10.90 4.72
C ILE A 94 -14.72 -11.40 6.15
N LEU A 95 -14.76 -10.51 7.14
CA LEU A 95 -14.58 -10.89 8.54
C LEU A 95 -15.64 -11.89 9.01
N GLU A 96 -16.92 -11.68 8.68
CA GLU A 96 -18.00 -12.60 9.00
C GLU A 96 -17.78 -13.98 8.37
N GLU A 97 -17.33 -14.04 7.11
CA GLU A 97 -17.00 -15.28 6.41
C GLU A 97 -15.79 -16.00 7.06
N GLU A 98 -14.69 -15.29 7.32
CA GLU A 98 -13.48 -15.86 7.94
C GLU A 98 -13.75 -16.38 9.37
N PHE A 99 -14.50 -15.64 10.19
CA PHE A 99 -14.84 -16.09 11.55
C PHE A 99 -15.76 -17.30 11.54
N LYS A 100 -16.72 -17.36 10.61
CA LYS A 100 -17.58 -18.53 10.45
C LYS A 100 -16.76 -19.76 10.04
N ASN A 101 -15.89 -19.61 9.05
CA ASN A 101 -15.03 -20.70 8.57
C ASN A 101 -14.10 -21.20 9.69
N ALA A 102 -13.55 -20.31 10.51
CA ALA A 102 -12.75 -20.72 11.67
C ALA A 102 -13.56 -21.57 12.65
N SER A 103 -14.81 -21.16 12.96
CA SER A 103 -15.67 -21.90 13.89
C SER A 103 -16.18 -23.25 13.39
N GLU A 104 -16.23 -23.46 12.07
CA GLU A 104 -16.64 -24.73 11.46
C GLU A 104 -15.49 -25.73 11.32
N ASN A 105 -14.24 -25.27 11.48
CA ASN A 105 -13.02 -26.07 11.38
C ASN A 105 -12.44 -26.48 12.75
N ASP A 106 -13.07 -26.06 13.85
CA ASP A 106 -12.80 -26.49 15.25
C ASP A 106 -13.70 -27.67 15.66
#